data_AF-A0A8X6U5U9-F1
#
_entry.id   AF-A0A8X6U5U9-F1
#
_cell.length_a   1.000
_cell.length_b   1.000
_cell.length_c   1.000
_cell.angle_alpha   90.00
_cell.angle_beta   90.00
_cell.angle_gamma   90.00
#
_symmetry.space_group_name_H-M   'P 1'
#
loop_
_entity.id
_entity.type
_entity.pdbx_description
1 polymer ?
#
loop_
_entity_poly.entity_id
_entity_poly.type
_entity_poly.pdbx_seq_one_letter_code
_entity_poly.pdbx_strand_id
1 'polypeptide(L)'
;MRGCDPRKVKAFGPGLEQAIVNQVNSFTVETKGAGRGALGLMIVGPVEPKMTCKDNRDGSCTVEYTPVEVGIHEIGVKYADQDVPGNVEFCDIVSQK
;
A
#
# COMPACT_ATOMS: atom_id res chain seq x y z
N MET A 1 0.07 29.00 1.33
CA MET A 1 -0.74 27.83 0.88
C MET A 1 -0.45 26.71 1.85
N ARG A 2 -1.45 26.13 2.53
CA ARG A 2 -1.21 24.95 3.37
C ARG A 2 -0.93 23.80 2.42
N GLY A 3 0.35 23.43 2.27
CA GLY A 3 0.79 22.32 1.44
C GLY A 3 0.31 20.96 1.97
N CYS A 4 0.60 19.91 1.23
CA CYS A 4 0.40 18.54 1.71
C CYS A 4 1.37 18.21 2.87
N ASP A 5 1.00 17.26 3.73
CA ASP A 5 1.83 16.72 4.81
C ASP A 5 1.82 15.18 4.75
N PRO A 6 2.81 14.57 4.07
CA PRO A 6 2.93 13.11 3.94
C PRO A 6 2.96 12.35 5.26
N ARG A 7 3.38 12.99 6.36
CA ARG A 7 3.46 12.38 7.70
C ARG A 7 2.10 12.09 8.32
N LYS A 8 1.03 12.60 7.71
CA LYS A 8 -0.35 12.33 8.12
C LYS A 8 -0.97 11.18 7.33
N VAL A 9 -0.26 10.65 6.33
CA VAL A 9 -0.67 9.44 5.61
C VAL A 9 -0.34 8.23 6.48
N LYS A 10 -1.25 7.25 6.51
CA LYS A 10 -1.07 6.00 7.26
C LYS A 10 -1.46 4.83 6.39
N ALA A 11 -0.65 3.79 6.36
CA ALA A 11 -0.99 2.51 5.75
C ALA A 11 -1.18 1.46 6.86
N PHE A 12 -2.21 0.62 6.75
CA PHE A 12 -2.48 -0.45 7.71
C PHE A 12 -3.34 -1.55 7.09
N GLY A 13 -3.22 -2.77 7.58
CA GLY A 13 -4.03 -3.90 7.16
C GLY A 13 -3.20 -5.18 6.98
N PRO A 14 -3.85 -6.35 6.88
CA PRO A 14 -3.17 -7.63 6.86
C PRO A 14 -2.21 -7.77 5.67
N GLY A 15 -2.57 -7.22 4.51
CA GLY A 15 -1.75 -7.25 3.31
C GLY A 15 -0.46 -6.42 3.35
N LEU A 16 -0.14 -5.73 4.46
CA LEU A 16 1.18 -5.16 4.70
C LEU A 16 2.09 -6.11 5.49
N GLU A 17 1.51 -7.01 6.27
CA GLU A 17 2.24 -7.92 7.16
C GLU A 17 2.45 -9.28 6.48
N GLN A 18 1.37 -9.89 5.99
CA GLN A 18 1.38 -11.18 5.32
C GLN A 18 0.37 -11.24 4.18
N ALA A 19 0.73 -11.95 3.13
CA ALA A 19 -0.13 -12.19 1.99
C ALA A 19 -0.08 -13.64 1.53
N ILE A 20 -1.15 -14.08 0.88
CA ILE A 20 -1.24 -15.43 0.30
C ILE A 20 -1.13 -15.34 -1.21
N VAL A 21 -0.24 -16.15 -1.79
CA VAL A 21 -0.07 -16.26 -3.24
C VAL A 21 -1.37 -16.68 -3.92
N ASN A 22 -1.64 -16.12 -5.10
CA ASN A 22 -2.84 -16.33 -5.92
C ASN A 22 -4.17 -15.95 -5.25
N GLN A 23 -4.13 -15.17 -4.16
CA GLN A 23 -5.33 -14.63 -3.51
C GLN A 23 -5.33 -13.11 -3.55
N VAL A 24 -6.51 -12.51 -3.38
CA VAL A 24 -6.65 -11.08 -3.19
C VAL A 24 -6.26 -10.76 -1.75
N ASN A 25 -5.18 -10.00 -1.60
CA ASN A 25 -4.71 -9.46 -0.32
C ASN A 25 -4.96 -7.96 -0.31
N SER A 26 -5.25 -7.38 0.85
CA SER A 26 -5.61 -5.98 0.93
C SER A 26 -5.06 -5.26 2.14
N PHE A 27 -4.83 -3.96 1.94
CA PHE A 27 -4.52 -3.00 2.99
C PHE A 27 -5.19 -1.66 2.67
N THR A 28 -5.20 -0.77 3.65
CA THR A 28 -5.85 0.54 3.54
C THR A 28 -4.81 1.63 3.74
N VAL A 29 -4.91 2.69 2.93
CA VAL A 29 -4.14 3.92 3.06
C VAL A 29 -5.08 5.07 3.40
N GLU A 30 -4.92 5.66 4.59
CA GLU A 30 -5.64 6.86 5.02
C GLU A 30 -4.81 8.11 4.69
N THR A 31 -5.41 9.07 3.99
CA THR A 31 -4.79 10.36 3.61
C THR A 31 -5.47 11.55 4.31
N LYS A 32 -6.32 11.26 5.29
CA LYS A 32 -7.13 12.26 5.99
C LYS A 32 -6.25 13.27 6.71
N GLY A 33 -6.43 14.55 6.38
CA GLY A 33 -5.66 15.65 6.96
C GLY A 33 -4.27 15.87 6.36
N ALA A 34 -3.84 15.04 5.39
CA ALA A 34 -2.60 15.20 4.64
C ALA A 34 -2.69 16.31 3.56
N GLY A 35 -3.86 16.87 3.30
CA GLY A 35 -4.07 17.90 2.29
C GLY A 35 -4.48 17.33 0.93
N ARG A 36 -4.30 18.09 -0.15
CA ARG A 36 -4.50 17.61 -1.52
C ARG A 36 -3.15 17.15 -2.08
N GLY A 37 -3.08 15.93 -2.59
CA GLY A 37 -1.88 15.32 -3.15
C GLY A 37 -2.21 14.00 -3.85
N ALA A 38 -1.34 13.58 -4.78
CA ALA A 38 -1.46 12.28 -5.44
C ALA A 38 -0.88 11.18 -4.55
N LEU A 39 -1.57 10.06 -4.43
CA LEU A 39 -1.06 8.86 -3.77
C LEU A 39 -0.33 7.98 -4.79
N GLY A 40 0.91 7.61 -4.49
CA GLY A 40 1.71 6.66 -5.26
C GLY A 40 1.95 5.39 -4.45
N LEU A 41 1.82 4.23 -5.09
CA LEU A 41 2.00 2.91 -4.49
C LEU A 41 2.91 2.08 -5.37
N MET A 42 3.80 1.32 -4.74
CA MET A 42 4.65 0.33 -5.40
C MET A 42 4.67 -0.96 -4.59
N ILE A 43 4.67 -2.10 -5.28
CA ILE A 43 4.95 -3.40 -4.66
C ILE A 43 6.08 -4.02 -5.47
N VAL A 44 7.26 -4.09 -4.86
CA VAL A 44 8.47 -4.62 -5.50
C VAL A 44 8.70 -6.03 -4.98
N GLY A 45 8.79 -6.98 -5.90
CA GLY A 45 9.11 -8.37 -5.61
C GLY A 45 9.73 -9.05 -6.82
N PRO A 46 9.90 -10.38 -6.78
CA PRO A 46 10.36 -11.16 -7.93
C PRO A 46 9.47 -10.94 -9.17
N VAL A 47 8.16 -10.80 -8.93
CA VAL A 47 7.15 -10.49 -9.94
C VAL A 47 6.23 -9.40 -9.43
N GLU A 48 6.01 -8.36 -10.24
CA GLU A 48 5.07 -7.29 -9.90
C GLU A 48 3.62 -7.83 -9.86
N PRO A 49 2.92 -7.73 -8.72
CA PRO A 49 1.56 -8.23 -8.61
C PRO A 49 0.57 -7.34 -9.36
N LYS A 50 -0.57 -7.90 -9.75
CA LYS A 50 -1.70 -7.08 -10.18
C LYS A 50 -2.23 -6.32 -8.97
N MET A 51 -2.40 -5.00 -9.11
CA MET A 51 -2.88 -4.11 -8.07
C MET A 51 -4.10 -3.31 -8.56
N THR A 52 -5.09 -3.16 -7.68
CA THR A 52 -6.21 -2.23 -7.84
C THR A 52 -6.28 -1.31 -6.63
N CYS A 53 -6.77 -0.09 -6.86
CA CYS A 53 -6.96 0.91 -5.83
C CYS A 53 -8.41 1.39 -5.87
N LYS A 54 -9.09 1.31 -4.74
CA LYS A 54 -10.48 1.72 -4.57
C LYS A 54 -10.53 2.91 -3.62
N ASP A 55 -11.06 4.04 -4.11
CA ASP A 55 -11.37 5.19 -3.27
C ASP A 55 -12.65 4.92 -2.46
N ASN A 56 -12.54 4.95 -1.13
CA ASN A 56 -13.66 4.73 -0.22
C ASN A 56 -14.51 5.98 0.02
N ARG A 57 -14.10 7.14 -0.52
CA ARG A 57 -14.79 8.45 -0.41
C ARG A 57 -14.91 8.98 1.01
N ASP A 58 -14.10 8.47 1.93
CA ASP A 58 -14.03 8.89 3.34
C ASP A 58 -12.65 9.45 3.74
N GLY A 59 -11.76 9.60 2.76
CA GLY A 59 -10.36 9.99 2.96
C GLY A 59 -9.39 8.80 3.03
N SER A 60 -9.88 7.58 2.79
CA SER A 60 -9.07 6.37 2.65
C SER A 60 -9.18 5.74 1.26
N CYS A 61 -8.15 4.96 0.91
CA CYS A 61 -8.12 4.11 -0.27
C CYS A 61 -7.81 2.68 0.16
N THR A 62 -8.60 1.72 -0.34
CA THR A 62 -8.28 0.30 -0.21
C THR A 62 -7.44 -0.15 -1.40
N VAL A 63 -6.31 -0.76 -1.10
CA VAL A 63 -5.40 -1.35 -2.07
C VAL A 63 -5.62 -2.85 -2.02
N GLU A 64 -5.88 -3.45 -3.18
CA GLU A 64 -5.98 -4.89 -3.35
C GLU A 64 -4.88 -5.33 -4.31
N TYR A 65 -4.18 -6.41 -3.97
CA TYR A 65 -3.17 -6.98 -4.85
C TYR A 65 -3.19 -8.50 -4.82
N THR A 66 -2.80 -9.11 -5.95
CA THR A 66 -2.72 -10.57 -6.10
C THR A 66 -1.29 -10.95 -6.45
N PRO A 67 -0.49 -11.36 -5.45
CA PRO A 67 0.87 -11.84 -5.67
C PRO A 67 0.86 -13.24 -6.29
N VAL A 68 1.83 -13.53 -7.15
CA VAL A 68 1.93 -14.80 -7.87
C VAL A 68 3.15 -15.63 -7.47
N GLU A 69 4.04 -15.06 -6.65
CA GLU A 69 5.24 -15.71 -6.15
C GLU A 69 5.38 -15.51 -4.64
N VAL A 70 5.93 -16.51 -3.96
CA VAL A 70 6.21 -16.48 -2.51
C VAL A 70 7.51 -15.74 -2.22
N GLY A 71 7.62 -15.16 -1.03
CA GLY A 71 8.80 -14.45 -0.56
C GLY A 71 8.53 -13.02 -0.13
N ILE A 72 9.59 -12.34 0.30
CA ILE A 72 9.50 -10.99 0.83
C ILE A 72 9.28 -9.99 -0.31
N HIS A 73 8.20 -9.22 -0.20
CA HIS A 73 7.90 -8.12 -1.11
C HIS A 73 8.00 -6.79 -0.36
N GLU A 74 8.55 -5.79 -1.02
CA GLU A 74 8.66 -4.41 -0.51
C GLU A 74 7.45 -3.61 -0.96
N ILE A 75 6.68 -3.08 -0.02
CA ILE A 75 5.54 -2.21 -0.29
C ILE A 75 5.96 -0.78 0.01
N GLY A 76 5.88 0.07 -1.01
CA GLY A 76 6.24 1.49 -0.94
C GLY A 76 5.02 2.41 -1.05
N VAL A 77 4.93 3.39 -0.15
CA VAL A 77 3.88 4.43 -0.18
C VAL A 77 4.47 5.83 -0.32
N LYS A 78 3.99 6.58 -1.32
CA LYS A 78 4.35 7.99 -1.56
C LYS A 78 3.12 8.87 -1.60
N TYR A 79 3.27 10.11 -1.16
CA TYR A 79 2.21 11.12 -1.21
C TYR A 79 2.75 12.46 -1.70
N ALA A 80 2.18 12.97 -2.79
CA ALA A 80 2.64 14.18 -3.47
C ALA A 80 4.15 14.14 -3.76
N ASP A 81 4.58 13.04 -4.38
CA ASP A 81 5.98 12.73 -4.76
C ASP A 81 6.98 12.66 -3.58
N GLN A 82 6.48 12.62 -2.34
CA GLN A 82 7.29 12.48 -1.13
C GLN A 82 7.04 11.14 -0.44
N ASP A 83 8.08 10.56 0.14
CA ASP A 83 7.97 9.35 0.94
C ASP A 83 7.15 9.59 2.21
N VAL A 84 6.23 8.68 2.49
CA VAL A 84 5.47 8.65 3.76
C VAL A 84 6.40 8.10 4.86
N PRO A 85 6.40 8.60 6.10
CA PRO A 85 7.18 7.98 7.17
C PRO A 85 6.77 6.52 7.39
N GLY A 86 7.74 5.61 7.45
CA GLY A 86 7.47 4.17 7.41
C GLY A 86 7.07 3.70 6.00
N ASN A 87 7.52 4.39 4.95
CA ASN A 87 7.16 4.13 3.54
C ASN A 87 7.41 2.70 3.11
N VAL A 88 8.37 2.00 3.71
CA VAL A 88 8.76 0.66 3.35
C VAL A 88 8.22 -0.32 4.38
N GLU A 89 7.24 -1.10 3.96
CA GLU A 89 6.75 -2.28 4.70
C GLU A 89 7.20 -3.54 3.96
N PHE A 90 7.73 -4.52 4.70
CA PHE A 90 8.10 -5.82 4.15
C PHE A 90 6.96 -6.80 4.41
N CYS A 91 6.29 -7.24 3.34
CA CYS A 91 5.22 -8.22 3.43
C CYS A 91 5.77 -9.62 3.10
N ASP A 92 5.54 -10.58 4.00
CA ASP A 92 5.88 -11.98 3.75
C ASP A 92 4.75 -12.68 2.97
N ILE A 93 5.03 -13.06 1.72
CA ILE A 93 4.06 -13.74 0.87
C ILE A 93 4.25 -15.24 0.98
N VAL A 94 3.22 -15.92 1.48
CA VAL A 94 3.23 -17.36 1.77
C VAL A 94 2.33 -18.15 0.82
N SER A 95 2.58 -19.46 0.72
CA SER A 95 1.69 -20.37 -0.02
C SER A 95 0.38 -20.59 0.73
N GLN A 96 -0.71 -20.82 -0.01
CA GLN A 96 -1.94 -21.32 0.58
C GLN A 96 -1.68 -22.70 1.23
N LYS A 97 -2.07 -22.84 2.51
CA LYS A 97 -1.99 -24.11 3.24
C LYS A 97 -2.90 -25.17 2.62
#